data_AF-A0A089MBW2-F1
#
_entry.id   AF-A0A089MBW2-F1
#
_cell.length_a   1.000
_cell.length_b   1.000
_cell.length_c   1.000
_cell.angle_alpha   90.00
_cell.angle_beta   90.00
_cell.angle_gamma   90.00
#
_symmetry.space_group_name_H-M   'P 1'
#
loop_
_entity.id
_entity.type
_entity.pdbx_description
1 polymer ?
#
loop_
_entity_poly.entity_id
_entity_poly.type
_entity_poly.pdbx_seq_one_letter_code
_entity_poly.pdbx_strand_id
1 'polypeptide(L)'
;MFDHHKQTLKKLVGKLEMNPSCLAVITSGSVAQGTAKETSDVDVHLLLTDEAYEEYNRNNTLSYVDRDVSTYEGGYADIKVINLRFLELAAERGNEPTRYAFTGSEVLFSRIPELGELVARIPVYPEENRDRNLRDFCAQIFLYAFYFAKEAAKKNDAYLLAHTASNLVFYSGRMILAYNRMLFPSHKALLDAVDAAEHKPKDFRRLAAELLQTPGADKCMRFAAKILAFYNHGLSFEQALGIYVLNNERSWAEQPPSLQDR
;
A
#
# COMPACT_ATOMS: atom_id res chain seq x y z
N MET A 1 -13.62 -17.25 -3.14
CA MET A 1 -13.26 -17.50 -4.56
C MET A 1 -14.39 -18.30 -5.23
N PHE A 2 -14.88 -17.84 -6.38
CA PHE A 2 -15.94 -18.51 -7.14
C PHE A 2 -15.36 -19.46 -8.19
N ASP A 3 -16.18 -20.39 -8.70
CA ASP A 3 -15.69 -21.42 -9.61
C ASP A 3 -15.21 -20.89 -10.96
N HIS A 4 -15.84 -19.84 -11.49
CA HIS A 4 -15.37 -19.18 -12.71
C HIS A 4 -13.99 -18.53 -12.52
N HIS A 5 -13.67 -17.97 -11.35
CA HIS A 5 -12.32 -17.50 -11.04
C HIS A 5 -11.30 -18.64 -11.10
N LYS A 6 -11.61 -19.80 -10.49
CA LYS A 6 -10.73 -20.99 -10.53
C LYS A 6 -10.50 -21.46 -11.96
N GLN A 7 -11.55 -21.51 -12.78
CA GLN A 7 -11.46 -21.92 -14.18
C GLN A 7 -10.60 -20.95 -15.00
N THR A 8 -10.78 -19.64 -14.80
CA THR A 8 -9.94 -18.61 -15.43
C THR A 8 -8.48 -18.72 -15.00
N LEU A 9 -8.20 -18.88 -13.70
CA LEU A 9 -6.82 -19.10 -13.22
C LEU A 9 -6.20 -20.37 -13.82
N LYS A 10 -6.95 -21.47 -13.90
CA LYS A 10 -6.46 -22.71 -14.54
C LYS A 10 -6.13 -22.52 -16.02
N LYS A 11 -6.99 -21.80 -16.76
CA LYS A 11 -6.75 -21.48 -18.18
C LYS A 11 -5.54 -20.57 -18.36
N LEU A 12 -5.38 -19.60 -17.46
CA LEU A 12 -4.23 -18.71 -17.43
C LEU A 12 -2.92 -19.47 -17.17
N VAL A 13 -2.88 -20.33 -16.15
CA VAL A 13 -1.71 -21.16 -15.84
C VAL A 13 -1.35 -22.06 -17.02
N GLY A 14 -2.32 -22.75 -17.62
CA GLY A 14 -2.08 -23.61 -18.78
C GLY A 14 -1.55 -22.86 -20.00
N LYS A 15 -1.90 -21.58 -20.18
CA LYS A 15 -1.33 -20.72 -21.23
C LYS A 15 0.11 -20.30 -20.88
N LEU A 16 0.35 -19.86 -19.65
CA LEU A 16 1.62 -19.30 -19.21
C LEU A 16 2.71 -20.35 -19.00
N GLU A 17 2.36 -21.55 -18.54
CA GLU A 17 3.34 -22.63 -18.32
C GLU A 17 4.00 -23.13 -19.61
N MET A 18 3.37 -22.90 -20.77
CA MET A 18 3.96 -23.21 -22.08
C MET A 18 5.11 -22.27 -22.46
N ASN A 19 5.20 -21.09 -21.82
CA ASN A 19 6.30 -20.17 -22.02
C ASN A 19 7.53 -20.62 -21.21
N PRO A 20 8.69 -20.93 -21.82
CA PRO A 20 9.90 -21.30 -21.10
C PRO A 20 10.44 -20.17 -20.20
N SER A 21 10.11 -18.92 -20.48
CA SER A 21 10.48 -17.78 -19.63
C SER A 21 9.59 -17.63 -18.39
N CYS A 22 8.43 -18.30 -18.31
CA CYS A 22 7.54 -18.28 -17.15
C CYS A 22 8.07 -19.19 -16.04
N LEU A 23 8.56 -18.62 -14.95
CA LEU A 23 9.08 -19.38 -13.82
C LEU A 23 7.99 -19.73 -12.79
N ALA A 24 7.01 -18.86 -12.58
CA ALA A 24 5.91 -19.11 -11.66
C ALA A 24 4.68 -18.22 -11.93
N VAL A 25 3.52 -18.67 -11.45
CA VAL A 25 2.28 -17.89 -11.41
C VAL A 25 1.79 -17.87 -9.96
N ILE A 26 1.63 -16.69 -9.39
CA ILE A 26 1.27 -16.49 -7.97
C ILE A 26 -0.02 -15.68 -7.91
N THR A 27 -1.04 -16.12 -7.17
CA THR A 27 -2.28 -15.34 -7.03
C THR A 27 -2.03 -14.02 -6.29
N SER A 28 -2.84 -13.01 -6.61
CA SER A 28 -2.87 -11.74 -5.89
C SER A 28 -4.31 -11.23 -5.76
N GLY A 29 -4.44 -9.99 -5.30
CA GLY A 29 -5.68 -9.23 -5.30
C GLY A 29 -6.80 -9.86 -4.50
N SER A 30 -8.04 -9.53 -4.89
CA SER A 30 -9.22 -9.87 -4.08
C SER A 30 -9.47 -11.38 -3.99
N VAL A 31 -9.03 -12.16 -5.00
CA VAL A 31 -9.14 -13.61 -5.02
C VAL A 31 -8.23 -14.24 -3.97
N ALA A 32 -6.96 -13.84 -3.92
CA ALA A 32 -5.99 -14.29 -2.91
C ALA A 32 -6.41 -13.87 -1.50
N GLN A 33 -6.91 -12.64 -1.36
CA GLN A 33 -7.31 -12.06 -0.06
C GLN A 33 -8.64 -12.61 0.47
N GLY A 34 -9.35 -13.46 -0.28
CA GLY A 34 -10.65 -13.99 0.12
C GLY A 34 -11.79 -12.96 0.11
N THR A 35 -11.59 -11.81 -0.52
CA THR A 35 -12.55 -10.68 -0.58
C THR A 35 -13.20 -10.50 -1.96
N ALA A 36 -12.89 -11.39 -2.91
CA ALA A 36 -13.44 -11.36 -4.26
C ALA A 36 -14.98 -11.43 -4.28
N LYS A 37 -15.59 -10.62 -5.14
CA LYS A 37 -17.01 -10.67 -5.50
C LYS A 37 -17.18 -11.51 -6.76
N GLU A 38 -18.41 -11.88 -7.12
CA GLU A 38 -18.69 -12.62 -8.37
C GLU A 38 -18.25 -11.89 -9.63
N THR A 39 -18.11 -10.57 -9.57
CA THR A 39 -17.66 -9.73 -10.69
C THR A 39 -16.19 -9.31 -10.58
N SER A 40 -15.45 -9.84 -9.60
CA SER A 40 -14.03 -9.55 -9.46
C SER A 40 -13.26 -10.13 -10.63
N ASP A 41 -12.21 -9.44 -11.05
CA ASP A 41 -11.14 -9.99 -11.87
C ASP A 41 -10.29 -11.00 -11.09
N VAL A 42 -9.39 -11.70 -11.80
CA VAL A 42 -8.33 -12.50 -11.18
C VAL A 42 -7.00 -11.78 -11.33
N ASP A 43 -6.29 -11.57 -10.23
CA ASP A 43 -4.97 -10.94 -10.25
C ASP A 43 -3.88 -11.99 -10.06
N VAL A 44 -2.78 -11.88 -10.81
CA VAL A 44 -1.57 -12.70 -10.60
C VAL A 44 -0.29 -11.89 -10.69
N HIS A 45 0.71 -12.33 -9.93
CA HIS A 45 2.10 -12.02 -10.22
C HIS A 45 2.67 -13.12 -11.15
N LEU A 46 3.14 -12.70 -12.32
CA LEU A 46 3.83 -13.56 -13.28
C LEU A 46 5.34 -13.42 -13.07
N LEU A 47 5.94 -14.48 -12.55
CA LEU A 47 7.39 -14.54 -12.33
C LEU A 47 8.07 -15.00 -13.62
N LEU A 48 8.92 -14.16 -14.19
CA LEU A 48 9.70 -14.45 -15.40
C LEU A 48 11.19 -14.62 -15.09
N THR A 49 11.94 -15.16 -16.07
CA THR A 49 13.41 -15.04 -16.09
C THR A 49 13.81 -13.57 -16.17
N ASP A 50 15.03 -13.26 -15.73
CA ASP A 50 15.53 -11.88 -15.73
C ASP A 50 15.56 -11.27 -17.13
N GLU A 51 15.94 -12.04 -18.16
CA GLU A 51 15.99 -11.55 -19.54
C GLU A 51 14.61 -11.16 -20.06
N ALA A 52 13.59 -11.98 -19.77
CA ALA A 52 12.22 -11.69 -20.18
C ALA A 52 11.65 -10.53 -19.36
N TYR A 53 11.87 -10.49 -18.04
CA TYR A 53 11.49 -9.35 -17.20
C TYR A 53 12.06 -8.03 -17.74
N GLU A 54 13.34 -8.00 -18.12
CA GLU A 54 13.97 -6.78 -18.64
C GLU A 54 13.43 -6.32 -19.99
N GLU A 55 12.83 -7.20 -20.78
CA GLU A 55 12.06 -6.80 -21.96
C GLU A 55 10.79 -6.03 -21.57
N TYR A 56 10.01 -6.55 -20.63
CA TYR A 56 8.81 -5.85 -20.13
C TYR A 56 9.17 -4.53 -19.43
N ASN A 57 10.25 -4.52 -18.66
CA ASN A 57 10.74 -3.34 -17.96
C ASN A 57 11.14 -2.23 -18.94
N ARG A 58 11.98 -2.55 -19.95
CA ARG A 58 12.39 -1.57 -20.97
C ARG A 58 11.22 -1.02 -21.79
N ASN A 59 10.18 -1.83 -21.98
CA ASN A 59 8.99 -1.43 -22.74
C ASN A 59 7.90 -0.76 -21.87
N ASN A 60 8.13 -0.60 -20.56
CA ASN A 60 7.13 -0.09 -19.60
C ASN A 60 5.81 -0.90 -19.57
N THR A 61 5.90 -2.21 -19.77
CA THR A 61 4.74 -3.13 -19.84
C THR A 61 4.66 -4.10 -18.65
N LEU A 62 5.22 -3.73 -17.49
CA LEU A 62 5.22 -4.55 -16.27
C LEU A 62 3.82 -4.90 -15.71
N SER A 63 2.75 -4.35 -16.28
CA SER A 63 1.37 -4.73 -15.99
C SER A 63 0.59 -4.82 -17.29
N TYR A 64 -0.19 -5.88 -17.48
CA TYR A 64 -1.10 -6.04 -18.61
C TYR A 64 -2.30 -6.89 -18.23
N VAL A 65 -3.31 -6.94 -19.11
CA VAL A 65 -4.52 -7.73 -18.90
C VAL A 65 -4.70 -8.79 -19.98
N ASP A 66 -5.15 -9.98 -19.59
CA ASP A 66 -5.53 -11.05 -20.52
C ASP A 66 -7.02 -11.35 -20.41
N ARG A 67 -7.77 -11.02 -21.46
CA ARG A 67 -9.21 -11.26 -21.54
C ARG A 67 -9.55 -12.64 -22.12
N ASP A 68 -8.63 -13.22 -22.90
CA ASP A 68 -8.88 -14.47 -23.62
C ASP A 68 -8.97 -15.67 -22.67
N VAL A 69 -8.35 -15.56 -21.49
CA VAL A 69 -8.41 -16.57 -20.42
C VAL A 69 -9.69 -16.51 -19.59
N SER A 70 -10.49 -15.45 -19.73
CA SER A 70 -11.73 -15.30 -18.97
C SER A 70 -12.73 -16.41 -19.32
N THR A 71 -13.53 -16.79 -18.33
CA THR A 71 -14.58 -17.83 -18.43
C THR A 71 -15.97 -17.29 -18.09
N TYR A 72 -16.07 -15.97 -17.89
CA TYR A 72 -17.30 -15.28 -17.52
C TYR A 72 -17.31 -13.86 -18.11
N GLU A 73 -18.51 -13.32 -18.31
CA GLU A 73 -18.70 -12.02 -18.93
C GLU A 73 -18.06 -10.90 -18.10
N GLY A 74 -17.34 -9.99 -18.77
CA GLY A 74 -16.65 -8.87 -18.13
C GLY A 74 -15.35 -9.24 -17.37
N GLY A 75 -15.08 -10.52 -17.14
CA GLY A 75 -13.88 -10.99 -16.46
C GLY A 75 -12.59 -10.84 -17.27
N TYR A 76 -11.47 -10.74 -16.57
CA TYR A 76 -10.12 -10.76 -17.13
C TYR A 76 -9.10 -11.19 -16.07
N ALA A 77 -7.88 -11.49 -16.52
CA ALA A 77 -6.71 -11.64 -15.65
C ALA A 77 -5.88 -10.34 -15.66
N ASP A 78 -5.66 -9.72 -14.50
CA ASP A 78 -4.65 -8.66 -14.31
C ASP A 78 -3.31 -9.32 -13.96
N ILE A 79 -2.30 -9.06 -14.78
CA ILE A 79 -1.00 -9.71 -14.68
C ILE A 79 0.05 -8.66 -14.40
N LYS A 80 0.78 -8.86 -13.29
CA LYS A 80 1.94 -8.06 -12.90
C LYS A 80 3.21 -8.86 -13.09
N VAL A 81 4.08 -8.39 -13.96
CA VAL A 81 5.35 -9.05 -14.29
C VAL A 81 6.39 -8.73 -13.22
N ILE A 82 7.02 -9.76 -12.68
CA ILE A 82 8.08 -9.67 -11.68
C ILE A 82 9.20 -10.66 -12.00
N ASN A 83 10.36 -10.49 -11.39
CA ASN A 83 11.45 -11.46 -11.39
C ASN A 83 11.74 -11.98 -9.97
N LEU A 84 12.65 -12.94 -9.84
CA LEU A 84 12.96 -13.55 -8.53
C LEU A 84 13.52 -12.50 -7.55
N ARG A 85 14.35 -11.59 -8.06
CA ARG A 85 14.93 -10.50 -7.27
C ARG A 85 13.85 -9.63 -6.63
N PHE A 86 12.73 -9.37 -7.30
CA PHE A 86 11.62 -8.63 -6.72
C PHE A 86 11.04 -9.34 -5.49
N LEU A 87 10.85 -10.66 -5.53
CA LEU A 87 10.31 -11.43 -4.41
C LEU A 87 11.26 -11.45 -3.20
N GLU A 88 12.55 -11.62 -3.45
CA GLU A 88 13.60 -11.54 -2.42
C GLU A 88 13.56 -10.18 -1.72
N LEU A 89 13.56 -9.10 -2.50
CA LEU A 89 13.52 -7.73 -1.98
C LEU A 89 12.19 -7.42 -1.28
N ALA A 90 11.07 -7.97 -1.75
CA ALA A 90 9.77 -7.81 -1.12
C ALA A 90 9.73 -8.49 0.26
N ALA A 91 10.31 -9.69 0.38
CA ALA A 91 10.41 -10.40 1.64
C ALA A 91 11.34 -9.69 2.64
N GLU A 92 12.48 -9.19 2.15
CA GLU A 92 13.49 -8.50 2.97
C GLU A 92 13.03 -7.10 3.41
N ARG A 93 12.61 -6.26 2.46
CA ARG A 93 12.41 -4.82 2.67
C ARG A 93 11.25 -4.23 1.87
N GLY A 94 10.30 -5.05 1.45
CA GLY A 94 9.11 -4.59 0.74
C GLY A 94 8.36 -3.55 1.55
N ASN A 95 7.88 -2.49 0.89
CA ASN A 95 6.98 -1.54 1.53
C ASN A 95 5.63 -2.21 1.87
N GLU A 96 4.88 -1.62 2.79
CA GLU A 96 3.64 -2.24 3.28
C GLU A 96 2.61 -2.56 2.17
N PRO A 97 2.36 -1.69 1.16
CA PRO A 97 1.49 -2.05 0.02
C PRO A 97 1.96 -3.27 -0.77
N THR A 98 3.27 -3.35 -1.06
CA THR A 98 3.85 -4.53 -1.72
C THR A 98 3.63 -5.76 -0.87
N ARG A 99 3.93 -5.70 0.45
CA ARG A 99 3.70 -6.82 1.36
C ARG A 99 2.23 -7.23 1.39
N TYR A 100 1.32 -6.26 1.47
CA TYR A 100 -0.12 -6.50 1.50
C TYR A 100 -0.62 -7.20 0.24
N ALA A 101 -0.04 -6.89 -0.94
CA ALA A 101 -0.40 -7.50 -2.21
C ALA A 101 -0.17 -9.04 -2.25
N PHE A 102 0.67 -9.57 -1.36
CA PHE A 102 0.91 -11.02 -1.21
C PHE A 102 0.05 -11.68 -0.12
N THR A 103 -0.87 -10.95 0.51
CA THR A 103 -1.75 -11.51 1.55
C THR A 103 -2.66 -12.57 0.96
N GLY A 104 -2.54 -13.81 1.46
CA GLY A 104 -3.30 -14.96 0.96
C GLY A 104 -2.86 -15.47 -0.42
N SER A 105 -1.69 -15.01 -0.90
CA SER A 105 -1.14 -15.47 -2.17
C SER A 105 -0.76 -16.95 -2.13
N GLU A 106 -1.08 -17.64 -3.21
CA GLU A 106 -0.76 -19.05 -3.45
C GLU A 106 0.05 -19.17 -4.75
N VAL A 107 1.03 -20.07 -4.75
CA VAL A 107 1.80 -20.41 -5.94
C VAL A 107 1.02 -21.44 -6.75
N LEU A 108 0.43 -21.02 -7.87
CA LEU A 108 -0.37 -21.89 -8.74
C LEU A 108 0.49 -22.76 -9.66
N PHE A 109 1.68 -22.28 -9.99
CA PHE A 109 2.67 -22.94 -10.83
C PHE A 109 4.06 -22.44 -10.43
N SER A 110 5.08 -23.31 -10.40
CA SER A 110 6.47 -22.92 -10.18
C SER A 110 7.45 -23.93 -10.79
N ARG A 111 8.53 -23.41 -11.39
CA ARG A 111 9.75 -24.14 -11.76
C ARG A 111 10.87 -23.98 -10.72
N ILE A 112 10.65 -23.12 -9.72
CA ILE A 112 11.61 -22.82 -8.66
C ILE A 112 11.23 -23.63 -7.41
N PRO A 113 12.11 -24.52 -6.92
CA PRO A 113 11.90 -25.22 -5.64
C PRO A 113 11.71 -24.22 -4.50
N GLU A 114 10.86 -24.56 -3.53
CA GLU A 114 10.67 -23.79 -2.28
C GLU A 114 10.16 -22.34 -2.45
N LEU A 115 9.75 -21.93 -3.66
CA LEU A 115 9.22 -20.59 -3.92
C LEU A 115 8.05 -20.20 -3.00
N GLY A 116 7.22 -21.19 -2.63
CA GLY A 116 6.11 -20.98 -1.69
C GLY A 116 6.56 -20.44 -0.33
N GLU A 117 7.72 -20.86 0.18
CA GLU A 117 8.25 -20.37 1.45
C GLU A 117 8.68 -18.90 1.36
N LEU A 118 9.30 -18.51 0.25
CA LEU A 118 9.65 -17.11 -0.01
C LEU A 118 8.38 -16.24 -0.08
N VAL A 119 7.37 -16.68 -0.84
CA VAL A 119 6.10 -15.95 -0.98
C VAL A 119 5.39 -15.79 0.36
N ALA A 120 5.36 -16.85 1.19
CA ALA A 120 4.70 -16.82 2.50
C ALA A 120 5.33 -15.83 3.50
N ARG A 121 6.60 -15.45 3.31
CA ARG A 121 7.31 -14.47 4.15
C ARG A 121 7.00 -13.03 3.81
N ILE A 122 6.50 -12.74 2.61
CA ILE A 122 6.27 -11.38 2.14
C ILE A 122 5.18 -10.64 2.94
N PRO A 123 3.97 -11.19 3.16
CA PRO A 123 2.86 -10.48 3.80
C PRO A 123 2.96 -10.38 5.33
N VAL A 124 4.15 -10.59 5.90
CA VAL A 124 4.39 -10.43 7.35
C VAL A 124 4.57 -8.95 7.68
N TYR A 125 3.94 -8.48 8.77
CA TYR A 125 4.09 -7.10 9.23
C TYR A 125 5.54 -6.85 9.75
N PRO A 126 6.23 -5.80 9.28
CA PRO A 126 7.63 -5.55 9.63
C PRO A 126 7.76 -4.90 11.02
N GLU A 127 7.77 -5.72 12.08
CA GLU A 127 7.86 -5.27 13.47
C GLU A 127 9.09 -4.39 13.73
N GLU A 128 10.21 -4.64 13.05
CA GLU A 128 11.45 -3.90 13.19
C GLU A 128 11.31 -2.41 12.83
N ASN A 129 10.33 -2.06 11.99
CA ASN A 129 10.07 -0.69 11.57
C ASN A 129 8.94 -0.02 12.38
N ARG A 130 8.21 -0.78 13.21
CA ARG A 130 6.94 -0.32 13.81
C ARG A 130 7.09 0.93 14.65
N ASP A 131 8.04 0.95 15.57
CA ASP A 131 8.26 2.09 16.48
C ASP A 131 8.69 3.34 15.70
N ARG A 132 9.62 3.18 14.76
CA ARG A 132 10.04 4.25 13.85
C ARG A 132 8.86 4.79 13.05
N ASN A 133 8.04 3.92 12.47
CA ASN A 133 6.86 4.33 11.70
C ASN A 133 5.87 5.11 12.57
N LEU A 134 5.57 4.63 13.79
CA LEU A 134 4.68 5.33 14.72
C LEU A 134 5.21 6.72 15.09
N ARG A 135 6.52 6.83 15.36
CA ARG A 135 7.19 8.11 15.62
C ARG A 135 7.10 9.05 14.42
N ASP A 136 7.45 8.54 13.24
CA ASP A 136 7.54 9.32 12.02
C ASP A 136 6.15 9.80 11.56
N PHE A 137 5.12 8.95 11.64
CA PHE A 137 3.73 9.34 11.38
C PHE A 137 3.21 10.36 12.40
N CYS A 138 3.57 10.21 13.68
CA CYS A 138 3.25 11.21 14.70
C CYS A 138 3.85 12.57 14.34
N ALA A 139 5.12 12.62 13.91
CA ALA A 139 5.76 13.85 13.46
C ALA A 139 5.03 14.51 12.28
N GLN A 140 4.60 13.72 11.28
CA GLN A 140 3.80 14.23 10.16
C GLN A 140 2.49 14.86 10.64
N ILE A 141 1.77 14.18 11.54
CA ILE A 141 0.50 14.68 12.12
C ILE A 141 0.72 16.03 12.81
N PHE A 142 1.79 16.17 13.59
CA PHE A 142 2.15 17.44 14.23
C PHE A 142 2.36 18.57 13.20
N LEU A 143 3.15 18.31 12.16
CA LEU A 143 3.52 19.36 11.20
C LEU A 143 2.32 19.77 10.34
N TYR A 144 1.56 18.81 9.83
CA TYR A 144 0.36 19.12 9.06
C TYR A 144 -0.68 19.88 9.90
N ALA A 145 -0.92 19.46 11.14
CA ALA A 145 -1.96 20.08 11.96
C ALA A 145 -1.57 21.45 12.53
N PHE A 146 -0.34 21.62 13.01
CA PHE A 146 0.04 22.79 13.81
C PHE A 146 0.91 23.80 13.08
N TYR A 147 1.49 23.44 11.94
CA TYR A 147 2.26 24.34 11.08
C TYR A 147 1.54 24.59 9.74
N PHE A 148 1.45 23.58 8.87
CA PHE A 148 0.95 23.77 7.50
C PHE A 148 -0.50 24.23 7.45
N ALA A 149 -1.37 23.71 8.32
CA ALA A 149 -2.76 24.16 8.39
C ALA A 149 -2.88 25.66 8.72
N LYS A 150 -2.02 26.19 9.61
CA LYS A 150 -2.01 27.61 9.96
C LYS A 150 -1.46 28.46 8.82
N GLU A 151 -0.38 28.02 8.19
CA GLU A 151 0.20 28.72 7.04
C GLU A 151 -0.77 28.78 5.86
N ALA A 152 -1.48 27.68 5.59
CA ALA A 152 -2.52 27.64 4.57
C ALA A 152 -3.64 28.66 4.86
N ALA A 153 -4.13 28.71 6.11
CA ALA A 153 -5.17 29.65 6.50
C ALA A 153 -4.71 31.12 6.43
N LYS A 154 -3.50 31.44 6.90
CA LYS A 154 -2.93 32.80 6.84
C LYS A 154 -2.84 33.33 5.41
N LYS A 155 -2.51 32.44 4.47
CA LYS A 155 -2.32 32.76 3.05
C LYS A 155 -3.58 32.56 2.21
N ASN A 156 -4.67 32.08 2.80
CA ASN A 156 -5.86 31.62 2.08
C ASN A 156 -5.52 30.65 0.93
N ASP A 157 -4.57 29.74 1.18
CA ASP A 157 -4.04 28.81 0.19
C ASP A 157 -4.87 27.51 0.19
N ALA A 158 -5.79 27.40 -0.77
CA ALA A 158 -6.66 26.24 -0.92
C ALA A 158 -5.88 24.95 -1.25
N TYR A 159 -4.78 25.05 -2.00
CA TYR A 159 -3.96 23.89 -2.35
C TYR A 159 -3.27 23.34 -1.10
N LEU A 160 -2.56 24.19 -0.36
CA LEU A 160 -1.85 23.77 0.85
C LEU A 160 -2.82 23.23 1.90
N LEU A 161 -4.01 23.83 2.01
CA LEU A 161 -5.04 23.36 2.94
C LEU A 161 -5.58 21.97 2.56
N ALA A 162 -5.87 21.73 1.28
CA ALA A 162 -6.32 20.42 0.79
C ALA A 162 -5.21 19.35 0.95
N HIS A 163 -3.97 19.70 0.59
CA HIS A 163 -2.80 18.84 0.79
C HIS A 163 -2.60 18.49 2.27
N THR A 164 -2.73 19.47 3.15
CA THR A 164 -2.64 19.29 4.61
C THR A 164 -3.72 18.36 5.13
N ALA A 165 -4.98 18.59 4.76
CA ALA A 165 -6.10 17.77 5.21
C ALA A 165 -5.94 16.30 4.74
N SER A 166 -5.57 16.09 3.48
CA SER A 166 -5.33 14.77 2.90
C SER A 166 -4.22 14.02 3.63
N ASN A 167 -3.06 14.67 3.83
CA ASN A 167 -1.94 14.04 4.53
C ASN A 167 -2.24 13.79 6.01
N LEU A 168 -2.98 14.69 6.67
CA LEU A 168 -3.36 14.49 8.07
C LEU A 168 -4.23 13.24 8.23
N VAL A 169 -5.22 13.04 7.37
CA VAL A 169 -6.03 11.81 7.35
C VAL A 169 -5.16 10.59 7.01
N PHE A 170 -4.29 10.71 6.00
CA PHE A 170 -3.41 9.63 5.57
C PHE A 170 -2.49 9.14 6.69
N TYR A 171 -1.67 10.02 7.27
CA TYR A 171 -0.72 9.63 8.32
C TYR A 171 -1.41 9.20 9.61
N SER A 172 -2.60 9.76 9.93
CA SER A 172 -3.41 9.28 11.04
C SER A 172 -3.91 7.85 10.81
N GLY A 173 -4.36 7.53 9.60
CA GLY A 173 -4.74 6.17 9.22
C GLY A 173 -3.55 5.21 9.26
N ARG A 174 -2.39 5.61 8.70
CA ARG A 174 -1.15 4.82 8.74
C ARG A 174 -0.68 4.54 10.18
N MET A 175 -0.80 5.53 11.07
CA MET A 175 -0.47 5.36 12.49
C MET A 175 -1.40 4.36 13.18
N ILE A 176 -2.71 4.39 12.89
CA ILE A 176 -3.66 3.41 13.42
C ILE A 176 -3.33 2.00 12.91
N LEU A 177 -3.05 1.84 11.62
CA LEU A 177 -2.67 0.53 11.06
C LEU A 177 -1.38 0.00 11.70
N ALA A 178 -0.35 0.84 11.84
CA ALA A 178 0.90 0.46 12.48
C ALA A 178 0.72 0.08 13.95
N TYR A 179 -0.15 0.81 14.68
CA TYR A 179 -0.49 0.47 16.06
C TYR A 179 -1.07 -0.95 16.16
N ASN A 180 -1.91 -1.34 15.20
CA ASN A 180 -2.58 -2.64 15.14
C ASN A 180 -1.79 -3.72 14.39
N ARG A 181 -0.55 -3.46 13.94
CA ARG A 181 0.27 -4.40 13.13
C ARG A 181 -0.41 -4.82 11.83
N MET A 182 -1.16 -3.91 11.25
CA MET A 182 -1.84 -4.10 9.97
C MET A 182 -0.99 -3.47 8.88
N LEU A 183 -0.73 -4.23 7.81
CA LEU A 183 -0.11 -3.70 6.61
C LEU A 183 -1.02 -2.65 5.97
N PHE A 184 -0.46 -1.51 5.56
CA PHE A 184 -1.17 -0.54 4.74
C PHE A 184 -1.46 -1.11 3.34
N PRO A 185 -2.74 -1.25 2.94
CA PRO A 185 -3.08 -1.88 1.67
C PRO A 185 -2.84 -0.97 0.47
N SER A 186 -3.48 0.20 0.47
CA SER A 186 -3.43 1.21 -0.59
C SER A 186 -4.19 2.44 -0.14
N HIS A 187 -4.06 3.55 -0.89
CA HIS A 187 -4.87 4.75 -0.64
C HIS A 187 -6.37 4.47 -0.78
N LYS A 188 -6.78 3.63 -1.74
CA LYS A 188 -8.17 3.26 -1.99
C LYS A 188 -8.80 2.54 -0.79
N ALA A 189 -8.04 1.64 -0.16
CA ALA A 189 -8.55 0.78 0.91
C ALA A 189 -8.18 1.26 2.33
N LEU A 190 -7.52 2.42 2.46
CA LEU A 190 -7.03 2.91 3.76
C LEU A 190 -8.14 3.01 4.81
N LEU A 191 -9.25 3.67 4.48
CA LEU A 191 -10.33 3.91 5.45
C LEU A 191 -11.02 2.61 5.86
N ASP A 192 -11.18 1.68 4.91
CA ASP A 192 -11.77 0.36 5.18
C ASP A 192 -10.86 -0.48 6.10
N ALA A 193 -9.55 -0.44 5.86
CA ALA A 193 -8.57 -1.08 6.75
C ALA A 193 -8.55 -0.45 8.15
N VAL A 194 -8.64 0.89 8.25
CA VAL A 194 -8.74 1.57 9.54
C VAL A 194 -10.02 1.19 10.27
N ASP A 195 -11.16 1.07 9.58
CA ASP A 195 -12.40 0.63 10.21
C ASP A 195 -12.33 -0.81 10.72
N ALA A 196 -11.61 -1.69 10.04
CA ALA A 196 -11.38 -3.06 10.47
C ALA A 196 -10.41 -3.17 11.66
N ALA A 197 -9.59 -2.14 11.93
CA ALA A 197 -8.62 -2.16 13.02
C ALA A 197 -9.31 -2.23 14.39
N GLU A 198 -8.82 -3.11 15.28
CA GLU A 198 -9.38 -3.29 16.62
C GLU A 198 -9.27 -2.01 17.46
N HIS A 199 -8.06 -1.43 17.52
CA HIS A 199 -7.76 -0.26 18.33
C HIS A 199 -7.73 0.99 17.45
N LYS A 200 -8.71 1.88 17.63
CA LYS A 200 -8.80 3.13 16.88
C LYS A 200 -9.62 4.20 17.61
N PRO A 201 -9.41 5.50 17.30
CA PRO A 201 -10.31 6.54 17.76
C PRO A 201 -11.75 6.28 17.29
N LYS A 202 -12.74 6.55 18.16
CA LYS A 202 -14.16 6.54 17.78
C LYS A 202 -14.41 7.55 16.65
N ASP A 203 -15.32 7.19 15.75
CA ASP A 203 -15.77 8.03 14.62
C ASP A 203 -14.67 8.48 13.64
N PHE A 204 -13.53 7.78 13.56
CA PHE A 204 -12.41 8.18 12.68
C PHE A 204 -12.85 8.49 11.24
N ARG A 205 -13.60 7.59 10.58
CA ARG A 205 -14.05 7.79 9.20
C ARG A 205 -14.91 9.04 9.04
N ARG A 206 -15.86 9.26 9.95
CA ARG A 206 -16.75 10.44 9.91
C ARG A 206 -15.93 11.72 10.04
N LEU A 207 -15.03 11.79 11.03
CA LEU A 207 -14.18 12.95 11.27
C LEU A 207 -13.22 13.21 10.10
N ALA A 208 -12.68 12.16 9.49
CA ALA A 208 -11.84 12.27 8.30
C ALA A 208 -12.62 12.83 7.10
N ALA A 209 -13.84 12.33 6.86
CA ALA A 209 -14.70 12.82 5.79
C ALA A 209 -15.08 14.31 5.98
N GLU A 210 -15.46 14.70 7.21
CA GLU A 210 -15.76 16.10 7.56
C GLU A 210 -14.57 17.03 7.31
N LEU A 211 -13.35 16.58 7.65
CA LEU A 211 -12.13 17.34 7.42
C LEU A 211 -11.84 17.48 5.91
N LEU A 212 -11.97 16.42 5.14
CA LEU A 212 -11.66 16.42 3.70
C LEU A 212 -12.67 17.24 2.88
N GLN A 213 -13.96 17.20 3.24
CA GLN A 213 -15.01 17.92 2.53
C GLN A 213 -14.98 19.43 2.78
N THR A 214 -14.58 19.85 3.97
CA THR A 214 -14.53 21.28 4.33
C THR A 214 -13.34 21.52 5.24
N PRO A 215 -12.12 21.54 4.68
CA PRO A 215 -10.91 21.66 5.48
C PRO A 215 -10.78 23.06 6.07
N GLY A 216 -10.06 23.16 7.18
CA GLY A 216 -9.80 24.42 7.87
C GLY A 216 -8.82 24.21 9.02
N ALA A 217 -8.05 25.25 9.36
CA ALA A 217 -6.97 25.13 10.35
C ALA A 217 -7.46 24.57 11.70
N ASP A 218 -8.57 25.09 12.22
CA ASP A 218 -9.16 24.62 13.47
C ASP A 218 -9.64 23.17 13.39
N LYS A 219 -10.17 22.75 12.23
CA LYS A 219 -10.58 21.36 12.02
C LYS A 219 -9.39 20.42 11.95
N CYS A 220 -8.31 20.83 11.28
CA CYS A 220 -7.05 20.08 11.26
C CYS A 220 -6.52 19.88 12.69
N MET A 221 -6.44 20.95 13.48
CA MET A 221 -5.96 20.88 14.87
C MET A 221 -6.87 19.99 15.75
N ARG A 222 -8.19 20.11 15.62
CA ARG A 222 -9.15 19.27 16.36
C ARG A 222 -9.07 17.80 15.98
N PHE A 223 -8.94 17.51 14.69
CA PHE A 223 -8.75 16.15 14.20
C PHE A 223 -7.45 15.56 14.76
N ALA A 224 -6.32 16.28 14.62
CA ALA A 224 -5.04 15.85 15.15
C ALA A 224 -5.07 15.62 16.66
N ALA A 225 -5.73 16.49 17.43
CA ALA A 225 -5.88 16.31 18.88
C ALA A 225 -6.59 14.99 19.24
N LYS A 226 -7.60 14.56 18.47
CA LYS A 226 -8.25 13.25 18.66
C LYS A 226 -7.30 12.08 18.37
N ILE A 227 -6.48 12.21 17.33
CA ILE A 227 -5.52 11.19 16.93
C ILE A 227 -4.38 11.07 17.95
N LEU A 228 -3.85 12.21 18.40
CA LEU A 228 -2.79 12.26 19.41
C LEU A 228 -3.27 11.84 20.81
N ALA A 229 -4.57 12.00 21.11
CA ALA A 229 -5.16 11.43 22.33
C ALA A 229 -5.26 9.90 22.30
N PHE A 230 -5.33 9.29 21.10
CA PHE A 230 -5.29 7.84 20.94
C PHE A 230 -3.86 7.29 21.05
N TYR A 231 -2.91 7.91 20.36
CA TYR A 231 -1.50 7.58 20.47
C TYR A 231 -0.65 8.82 20.24
N ASN A 232 0.26 9.09 21.18
CA ASN A 232 1.26 10.13 21.06
C ASN A 232 2.60 9.56 21.47
N HIS A 233 3.58 9.67 20.58
CA HIS A 233 4.95 9.22 20.84
C HIS A 233 5.69 10.11 21.86
N GLY A 234 5.13 11.27 22.24
CA GLY A 234 5.72 12.19 23.22
C GLY A 234 6.73 13.17 22.62
N LEU A 235 6.63 13.45 21.31
CA LEU A 235 7.50 14.39 20.62
C LEU A 235 7.19 15.84 21.03
N SER A 236 8.23 16.64 21.24
CA SER A 236 8.12 18.10 21.14
C SER A 236 7.90 18.54 19.69
N PHE A 237 7.44 19.77 19.49
CA PHE A 237 7.25 20.30 18.14
C PHE A 237 8.60 20.39 17.38
N GLU A 238 9.67 20.76 18.06
CA GLU A 238 11.02 20.86 17.50
C GLU A 238 11.53 19.48 17.04
N GLN A 239 11.28 18.42 17.83
CA GLN A 239 11.63 17.06 17.44
C GLN A 239 10.80 16.58 16.24
N ALA A 240 9.49 16.88 16.23
CA ALA A 240 8.63 16.56 15.09
C ALA A 240 9.13 17.26 13.80
N LEU A 241 9.54 18.53 13.89
CA LEU A 241 10.11 19.28 12.77
C LEU A 241 11.42 18.64 12.28
N GLY A 242 12.31 18.24 13.19
CA GLY A 242 13.56 17.55 12.82
C GLY A 242 13.30 16.24 12.07
N ILE A 243 12.33 15.44 12.52
CA ILE A 243 11.94 14.19 11.86
C ILE A 243 11.30 14.47 10.49
N TYR A 244 10.45 15.49 10.38
CA TYR A 244 9.87 15.90 9.11
C TYR A 244 10.95 16.27 8.08
N VAL A 245 11.95 17.08 8.48
CA VAL A 245 13.07 17.45 7.61
C VAL A 245 13.83 16.21 7.13
N LEU A 246 14.09 15.24 8.02
CA LEU A 246 14.76 13.99 7.64
C LEU A 246 13.95 13.19 6.62
N ASN A 247 12.64 13.05 6.83
CA ASN A 247 11.79 12.18 6.03
C ASN A 247 11.33 12.81 4.70
N ASN A 248 11.13 14.13 4.66
CA ASN A 248 10.55 14.82 3.52
C ASN A 248 11.58 15.60 2.71
N GLU A 249 12.53 16.27 3.37
CA GLU A 249 13.47 17.17 2.69
C GLU A 249 14.83 16.52 2.43
N ARG A 250 15.21 15.52 3.23
CA ARG A 250 16.54 14.88 3.18
C ARG A 250 16.50 13.39 2.88
N SER A 251 15.34 12.82 2.61
CA SER A 251 15.20 11.38 2.28
C SER A 251 16.01 10.99 1.03
N TRP A 252 16.28 11.94 0.14
CA TRP A 252 17.09 11.73 -1.06
C TRP A 252 18.54 11.31 -0.77
N ALA A 253 19.04 11.55 0.44
CA ALA A 253 20.39 11.18 0.84
C ALA A 253 20.56 9.65 0.98
N GLU A 254 19.48 8.93 1.28
CA GLU A 254 19.48 7.46 1.46
C GLU A 254 19.00 6.72 0.21
N GLN A 255 18.17 7.35 -0.62
CA GLN A 255 17.55 6.75 -1.81
C GLN A 255 17.21 7.83 -2.83
N PRO A 256 17.15 7.53 -4.15
CA PRO A 256 16.76 8.52 -5.14
C PRO A 256 15.41 9.19 -4.78
N PRO A 257 15.27 10.51 -5.02
CA PRO A 257 14.05 11.22 -4.67
C PRO A 257 12.82 10.59 -5.35
N SER A 258 11.69 10.70 -4.66
CA SER A 258 10.39 10.29 -5.21
C SER A 258 10.05 11.13 -6.45
N LEU A 259 9.13 10.68 -7.30
CA LEU A 259 8.70 11.49 -8.45
C LEU A 259 8.12 12.85 -8.03
N GLN A 260 7.56 12.95 -6.83
CA GLN A 260 7.02 14.20 -6.31
C GLN A 260 8.10 15.26 -6.05
N ASP A 261 9.36 14.83 -5.87
CA ASP A 261 10.50 15.69 -5.52
C ASP A 261 11.58 15.74 -6.61
N ARG A 262 11.28 15.27 -7.84
CA ARG A 262 12.19 15.29 -9.01
C ARG A 262 11.96 16.48 -9.92
#